data_AF-A0A5A5TKY2-F1
#
_entry.id   AF-A0A5A5TKY2-F1
#
_cell.length_a   1.000
_cell.length_b   1.000
_cell.length_c   1.000
_cell.angle_alpha   90.00
_cell.angle_beta   90.00
_cell.angle_gamma   90.00
#
_symmetry.space_group_name_H-M   'P 1'
#
loop_
_entity.id
_entity.type
_entity.pdbx_description
1 polymer ?
#
loop_
_entity_poly.entity_id
_entity_poly.type
_entity_poly.pdbx_seq_one_letter_code
_entity_poly.pdbx_strand_id
1 'polypeptide(L)'
;MPQAITTPALTCYRTYLQKELHQKPNSVNRALISLKRYFGWAMQEQFISYDPSAPVKLVGEEEHAPRHLEDEEEQALVAAVTNEGTLRDRVLIVLLLHTGL
;
A
#
# COMPACT_ATOMS: atom_id res chain seq x y z
N MET A 1 20.98 -13.85 -11.88
CA MET A 1 21.11 -12.69 -12.79
C MET A 1 19.72 -12.27 -13.25
N PRO A 2 19.43 -10.96 -13.40
CA PRO A 2 18.10 -10.48 -13.81
C PRO A 2 17.62 -11.06 -15.14
N GLN A 3 18.55 -11.45 -16.02
CA GLN A 3 18.30 -12.11 -17.32
C GLN A 3 17.58 -13.47 -17.23
N ALA A 4 17.63 -14.15 -16.08
CA ALA A 4 16.97 -15.45 -15.90
C ALA A 4 15.47 -15.33 -15.55
N ILE A 5 15.01 -14.13 -15.19
CA ILE A 5 13.63 -13.91 -14.77
C ILE A 5 12.76 -13.61 -15.98
N THR A 6 11.66 -14.35 -16.08
CA THR A 6 10.72 -14.26 -17.21
C THR A 6 9.37 -13.71 -16.75
N THR A 7 8.58 -13.17 -17.69
CA THR A 7 7.23 -12.68 -17.41
C THR A 7 6.31 -13.74 -16.78
N PRO A 8 6.33 -15.02 -17.20
CA PRO A 8 5.58 -16.07 -16.51
C PRO A 8 5.96 -16.22 -15.04
N ALA A 9 7.25 -16.14 -14.69
CA ALA A 9 7.70 -16.22 -13.30
C ALA A 9 7.11 -15.09 -12.45
N LEU A 10 7.10 -13.85 -12.98
CA LEU A 10 6.50 -12.70 -12.31
C LEU A 10 4.97 -12.81 -12.19
N THR A 11 4.31 -13.44 -13.17
CA THR A 11 2.87 -13.70 -13.15
C THR A 11 2.51 -14.79 -12.13
N CYS A 12 3.33 -15.83 -12.02
CA CYS A 12 3.24 -16.84 -10.97
C CYS A 12 3.45 -16.20 -9.60
N TYR A 13 4.44 -15.32 -9.45
CA TYR A 13 4.67 -14.60 -8.20
C TYR A 13 3.47 -13.72 -7.80
N ARG A 14 2.90 -12.95 -8.74
CA ARG A 14 1.65 -12.21 -8.52
C ARG A 14 0.53 -13.14 -8.01
N THR A 15 0.36 -14.28 -8.68
CA THR A 15 -0.68 -15.26 -8.32
C THR A 15 -0.43 -15.87 -6.94
N TYR A 16 0.82 -16.19 -6.61
CA TYR A 16 1.23 -16.69 -5.30
C TYR A 16 0.90 -15.70 -4.18
N LEU A 17 1.23 -14.41 -4.36
CA LEU A 17 0.90 -13.38 -3.37
C LEU A 17 -0.61 -13.25 -3.14
N GLN A 18 -1.42 -13.37 -4.20
CA GLN A 18 -2.88 -13.26 -4.10
C GLN A 18 -3.54 -14.53 -3.54
N LYS A 19 -3.14 -15.71 -4.01
CA LYS A 19 -3.87 -16.96 -3.76
C LYS A 19 -3.32 -17.76 -2.57
N GLU A 20 -2.01 -17.77 -2.39
CA GLU A 20 -1.37 -18.57 -1.33
C GLU A 20 -1.13 -17.72 -0.08
N LEU A 21 -0.66 -16.48 -0.26
CA LEU A 21 -0.43 -15.56 0.87
C LEU A 21 -1.62 -14.66 1.20
N HIS A 22 -2.70 -14.72 0.42
CA HIS A 22 -3.93 -13.94 0.62
C HIS A 22 -3.70 -12.44 0.87
N GLN A 23 -2.68 -11.86 0.21
CA GLN A 23 -2.37 -10.45 0.40
C GLN A 23 -3.43 -9.56 -0.24
N LYS A 24 -3.71 -8.43 0.41
CA LYS A 24 -4.58 -7.38 -0.15
C LYS A 24 -3.98 -6.81 -1.46
N PRO A 25 -4.82 -6.40 -2.42
CA PRO A 25 -4.36 -5.84 -3.70
C PRO A 25 -3.28 -4.75 -3.57
N ASN A 26 -3.42 -3.80 -2.64
CA ASN A 26 -2.40 -2.78 -2.40
C ASN A 26 -1.02 -3.38 -2.07
N SER A 27 -0.97 -4.38 -1.19
CA SER A 27 0.29 -5.05 -0.81
C SER A 27 0.93 -5.77 -1.99
N VAL A 28 0.13 -6.48 -2.80
CA VAL A 28 0.61 -7.14 -4.03
C VAL A 28 1.13 -6.11 -5.02
N ASN A 29 0.38 -5.03 -5.23
CA ASN A 29 0.75 -3.96 -6.16
C ASN A 29 2.03 -3.25 -5.73
N ARG A 30 2.23 -3.00 -4.44
CA ARG A 30 3.51 -2.47 -3.91
C ARG A 30 4.68 -3.37 -4.26
N ALA A 31 4.55 -4.69 -4.11
CA ALA A 31 5.59 -5.64 -4.50
C ALA A 31 5.85 -5.60 -6.02
N LEU A 32 4.80 -5.60 -6.84
CA LEU A 32 4.92 -5.52 -8.30
C LEU A 32 5.53 -4.20 -8.78
N ILE A 33 5.21 -3.07 -8.14
CA ILE A 33 5.79 -1.77 -8.45
C ILE A 33 7.29 -1.76 -8.15
N SER A 34 7.71 -2.34 -7.03
CA SER A 34 9.14 -2.49 -6.70
C SER A 34 9.87 -3.31 -7.77
N LEU A 35 9.27 -4.42 -8.22
CA LEU A 35 9.84 -5.23 -9.30
C LEU A 35 9.89 -4.45 -10.63
N LYS A 36 8.84 -3.73 -10.99
CA LYS A 36 8.82 -2.87 -12.18
C LYS A 36 9.90 -1.80 -12.16
N ARG A 37 10.12 -1.14 -11.01
CA ARG A 37 11.21 -0.17 -10.85
C ARG A 37 12.58 -0.83 -11.01
N TYR A 38 12.77 -2.00 -10.38
CA TYR A 38 14.03 -2.73 -10.47
C TYR A 38 14.36 -3.16 -11.91
N PHE A 39 13.42 -3.77 -12.62
CA PHE A 39 13.66 -4.21 -14.01
C PHE A 39 13.72 -3.04 -14.99
N GLY A 40 12.96 -1.97 -14.75
CA GLY A 40 13.09 -0.71 -15.49
C GLY A 40 14.50 -0.12 -15.36
N TRP A 41 15.03 -0.04 -14.14
CA TRP A 41 16.41 0.37 -13.89
C TRP A 41 17.43 -0.58 -14.54
N ALA A 42 17.25 -1.89 -14.40
CA ALA A 42 18.15 -2.88 -14.99
C ALA A 42 18.20 -2.80 -16.53
N MET A 43 17.09 -2.42 -17.17
CA MET A 43 17.04 -2.16 -18.60
C MET A 43 17.78 -0.86 -18.97
N GLN A 44 17.63 0.20 -18.16
CA GLN A 44 18.34 1.47 -18.35
C GLN A 44 19.86 1.29 -18.26
N GLU A 45 20.33 0.47 -17.32
CA GLU A 45 21.74 0.10 -17.16
C GLU A 45 22.23 -0.97 -18.15
N GLN A 46 21.39 -1.36 -19.12
CA GLN A 46 21.71 -2.36 -20.15
C GLN A 46 22.05 -3.76 -19.61
N PHE A 47 21.71 -4.09 -18.37
CA PHE A 47 21.87 -5.45 -17.82
C PHE A 47 20.92 -6.46 -18.46
N ILE A 48 19.78 -5.98 -18.97
CA ILE A 48 18.78 -6.75 -19.70
C ILE A 48 18.37 -5.98 -20.96
N SER A 49 18.00 -6.69 -22.01
CA SER A 49 17.52 -6.10 -23.27
C SER A 49 16.01 -5.83 -23.28
N TYR A 50 15.27 -6.41 -22.33
CA TYR A 50 13.83 -6.32 -22.21
C TYR A 50 13.42 -6.40 -20.75
N ASP A 51 12.44 -5.58 -20.34
CA ASP A 51 11.84 -5.61 -19.02
C ASP A 51 10.75 -6.71 -18.92
N PRO A 52 11.01 -7.84 -18.22
CA PRO A 52 10.04 -8.93 -18.08
C PRO A 52 8.79 -8.54 -17.27
N SER A 53 8.86 -7.45 -16.50
CA SER A 53 7.78 -6.98 -15.63
C SER A 53 6.83 -6.01 -16.32
N ALA A 54 7.22 -5.39 -17.42
CA ALA A 54 6.41 -4.44 -18.18
C ALA A 54 4.98 -4.96 -18.48
N PRO A 55 4.78 -6.17 -19.04
CA PRO A 55 3.45 -6.70 -19.36
C PRO A 55 2.66 -7.21 -18.14
N VAL A 56 3.29 -7.33 -16.96
CA VAL A 56 2.60 -7.82 -15.75
C VAL A 56 1.65 -6.74 -15.25
N LYS A 57 0.34 -7.05 -15.28
CA LYS A 57 -0.71 -6.14 -14.81
C LYS A 57 -0.77 -6.12 -13.28
N LEU A 58 -1.06 -4.94 -12.74
CA LEU A 58 -1.43 -4.78 -11.34
C LEU A 58 -2.77 -5.47 -11.05
N VAL A 59 -3.00 -5.77 -9.78
CA VAL A 59 -4.28 -6.26 -9.29
C VAL A 59 -5.23 -5.08 -9.20
N GLY A 60 -6.43 -5.21 -9.77
CA GLY A 60 -7.49 -4.21 -9.59
C GLY A 60 -7.87 -4.13 -8.10
N GLU A 61 -7.96 -2.92 -7.59
CA GLU A 61 -8.36 -2.63 -6.22
C GLU A 61 -9.52 -1.64 -6.29
N GLU A 62 -10.58 -1.89 -5.51
CA GLU A 62 -11.59 -0.87 -5.27
C GLU A 62 -10.98 0.16 -4.33
N GLU A 63 -10.87 1.40 -4.78
CA GLU A 63 -10.43 2.49 -3.91
C GLU A 63 -11.50 2.76 -2.86
N HIS A 64 -11.26 2.27 -1.64
CA HIS A 64 -11.97 2.77 -0.48
C HIS A 64 -11.30 4.07 -0.06
N ALA A 65 -11.89 5.20 -0.45
CA ALA A 65 -11.47 6.49 0.07
C ALA A 65 -11.52 6.46 1.61
N PRO A 66 -10.54 7.06 2.31
CA PRO A 66 -10.63 7.21 3.74
C PRO A 66 -11.93 7.98 4.05
N ARG A 67 -12.76 7.39 4.90
CA ARG A 67 -14.02 8.00 5.32
C ARG A 67 -13.71 9.16 6.26
N HIS A 68 -14.29 10.31 6.00
CA HIS A 68 -14.26 11.42 6.95
C HIS A 68 -15.09 11.06 8.18
N LEU A 69 -14.67 11.54 9.35
CA LEU A 69 -15.50 11.47 10.55
C LEU A 69 -16.59 12.53 10.42
N GLU A 70 -17.83 12.14 10.67
CA GLU A 70 -18.91 13.13 10.78
C GLU A 70 -18.78 13.88 12.12
N ASP A 71 -19.33 15.08 12.22
CA ASP A 71 -19.25 15.92 13.42
C ASP A 71 -19.68 15.18 14.70
N GLU A 72 -20.70 14.32 14.61
CA GLU A 72 -21.18 13.51 15.74
C GLU A 72 -20.14 12.47 16.20
N GLU A 73 -19.39 11.89 15.26
CA GLU A 73 -18.36 10.90 15.55
C GLU A 73 -17.10 11.57 16.11
N GLU A 74 -16.78 12.78 15.64
CA GLU A 74 -15.73 13.61 16.22
C GLU A 74 -16.06 13.95 17.68
N GLN A 75 -17.29 14.42 17.94
CA GLN A 75 -17.74 14.71 19.31
C GLN A 75 -17.73 13.46 20.20
N ALA A 76 -18.16 12.32 19.67
CA ALA A 76 -18.12 11.05 20.40
C ALA A 76 -16.68 10.64 20.73
N LEU A 77 -15.73 10.82 19.81
CA LEU A 77 -14.31 10.55 20.03
C LEU A 77 -13.72 11.47 21.11
N VAL A 78 -14.03 12.78 21.05
CA VAL A 78 -13.60 13.76 22.05
C VAL A 78 -14.19 13.44 23.42
N ALA A 79 -15.46 13.04 23.50
CA ALA A 79 -16.11 12.65 24.74
C ALA A 79 -15.46 11.38 25.35
N ALA A 80 -15.20 10.36 24.53
CA ALA A 80 -14.57 9.12 24.95
C ALA A 80 -13.17 9.36 25.54
N VAL A 81 -12.31 10.12 24.86
CA VAL A 81 -10.96 10.41 25.35
C VAL A 81 -10.97 11.33 26.59
N THR A 82 -11.99 12.18 26.72
CA THR A 82 -12.18 13.03 27.90
C THR A 82 -12.61 12.22 29.13
N ASN A 83 -13.43 11.19 28.95
CA ASN A 83 -13.92 10.37 30.06
C ASN A 83 -12.93 9.28 30.47
N GLU A 84 -12.28 8.63 29.51
CA GLU A 84 -11.50 7.39 29.75
C GLU A 84 -10.01 7.55 29.41
N GLY A 85 -9.63 8.55 28.62
CA GLY A 85 -8.26 8.75 28.15
C GLY A 85 -7.36 9.49 29.14
N THR A 86 -6.05 9.28 28.99
CA THR A 86 -5.03 10.02 29.75
C THR A 86 -4.90 11.46 29.25
N LEU A 87 -4.22 12.33 30.01
CA LEU A 87 -3.91 13.70 29.58
C LEU A 87 -3.18 13.72 28.22
N ARG A 88 -2.26 12.78 27.99
CA ARG A 88 -1.55 12.64 26.71
C ARG A 88 -2.51 12.33 25.58
N ASP A 89 -3.41 11.36 25.77
CA ASP A 89 -4.33 10.94 24.71
C ASP A 89 -5.28 12.07 24.33
N ARG A 90 -5.75 12.85 25.30
CA ARG A 90 -6.58 14.06 25.06
C ARG A 90 -5.83 15.11 24.24
N VAL A 91 -4.59 15.42 24.64
CA VAL A 91 -3.76 16.39 23.92
C VAL A 91 -3.51 15.93 22.49
N LEU A 92 -3.19 14.65 22.28
CA LEU A 92 -2.96 14.10 20.95
C LEU A 92 -4.20 14.17 20.07
N ILE A 93 -5.36 13.70 20.55
CA ILE A 93 -6.60 13.70 19.76
C ILE A 93 -7.04 15.13 19.40
N VAL A 94 -7.05 16.05 20.36
CA VAL A 94 -7.43 17.46 20.09
C VAL A 94 -6.46 18.10 19.11
N LEU A 95 -5.16 17.87 19.28
CA LEU A 95 -4.15 18.40 18.36
C LEU A 95 -4.36 17.87 16.93
N LEU A 96 -4.51 16.56 16.76
CA LEU A 96 -4.69 15.94 15.44
C LEU A 96 -5.96 16.45 14.74
N LEU A 97 -7.09 16.56 15.46
CA LEU A 97 -8.36 17.04 14.90
C LEU A 97 -8.27 18.49 14.41
N HIS A 98 -7.60 19.37 15.15
CA HIS A 98 -7.62 20.81 14.86
C HIS A 98 -6.43 21.29 14.01
N THR A 99 -5.39 20.45 13.82
CA THR A 99 -4.15 20.86 13.13
C THR A 99 -3.73 19.98 11.96
N GLY A 100 -4.24 18.75 11.85
CA GLY A 100 -3.93 17.85 10.72
C GLY A 100 -2.47 17.38 10.66
N LEU A 101 -1.80 17.26 11.81
CA LEU A 101 -0.42 16.75 11.94
C LEU A 101 -0.27 15.24 11.68
#